data_AF-A0A239F721-F1
#
_entry.id   AF-A0A239F721-F1
#
_cell.length_a   1.000
_cell.length_b   1.000
_cell.length_c   1.000
_cell.angle_alpha   90.00
_cell.angle_beta   90.00
_cell.angle_gamma   90.00
#
_symmetry.space_group_name_H-M   'P 1'
#
loop_
_entity.id
_entity.type
_entity.pdbx_description
1 polymer ?
#
loop_
_entity_poly.entity_id
_entity_poly.type
_entity_poly.pdbx_seq_one_letter_code
_entity_poly.pdbx_strand_id
1 'polypeptide(L)'
;MKEDKETYKAYSNLKILKPKAEQLLAMKILASRLESAKDFVDAYILCKDLKITTKDKLMNIISNYIPLTILGERQINFIKYLGEDLGYDWK
;
A
#
# COMPACT_ATOMS: atom_id res chain seq x y z
N MET A 1 -9.93 5.79 11.10
CA MET A 1 -9.26 5.72 9.78
C MET A 1 -9.08 7.14 9.29
N LYS A 2 -7.85 7.52 8.92
CA LYS A 2 -7.52 8.84 8.38
C LYS A 2 -7.69 8.81 6.86
N GLU A 3 -8.39 9.79 6.29
CA GLU A 3 -8.55 9.92 4.84
C GLU A 3 -7.79 11.13 4.32
N ASP A 4 -6.62 10.89 3.72
CA ASP A 4 -5.82 11.92 3.07
C ASP A 4 -6.12 11.93 1.56
N LYS A 5 -6.85 12.96 1.12
CA LYS A 5 -7.26 13.13 -0.28
C LYS A 5 -6.40 14.20 -0.95
N GLU A 6 -5.95 13.92 -2.17
CA GLU A 6 -5.28 14.90 -3.02
C GLU A 6 -6.09 15.17 -4.29
N THR A 7 -5.91 16.36 -4.87
CA THR A 7 -6.61 16.71 -6.11
C THR A 7 -5.92 16.01 -7.26
N TYR A 8 -6.59 15.05 -7.88
CA TYR A 8 -6.08 14.39 -9.08
C TYR A 8 -6.24 15.30 -10.29
N LYS A 9 -7.44 15.86 -10.48
CA LYS A 9 -7.75 16.75 -11.60
C LYS A 9 -8.90 17.68 -11.25
N ALA A 10 -8.80 18.93 -11.65
CA ALA A 10 -9.87 19.91 -11.53
C ALA A 10 -10.34 20.34 -12.92
N TYR A 11 -11.64 20.29 -13.13
CA TYR A 11 -12.37 20.85 -14.24
C TYR A 11 -13.25 22.00 -13.73
N SER A 12 -13.84 22.77 -14.63
CA SER A 12 -14.68 23.94 -14.30
C SER A 12 -15.78 23.64 -13.29
N ASN A 13 -16.47 22.50 -13.43
CA ASN A 13 -17.58 22.09 -12.57
C ASN A 13 -17.35 20.74 -11.86
N LEU A 14 -16.17 20.13 -11.98
CA LEU A 14 -15.88 18.81 -11.43
C LEU A 14 -14.46 18.77 -10.86
N LYS A 15 -14.32 18.40 -9.58
CA LYS A 15 -13.03 18.15 -8.94
C LYS A 15 -12.89 16.68 -8.60
N ILE A 16 -11.94 15.99 -9.24
CA ILE A 16 -11.62 14.60 -8.97
C ILE A 16 -10.56 14.58 -7.87
N LEU A 17 -10.93 13.97 -6.75
CA LEU A 17 -10.04 13.68 -5.64
C LEU A 17 -9.62 12.22 -5.70
N LYS A 18 -8.38 11.93 -5.35
CA LYS A 18 -7.90 10.56 -5.15
C LYS A 18 -7.25 10.45 -3.77
N PRO A 19 -7.27 9.27 -3.13
CA PRO A 19 -6.47 9.07 -1.93
C PRO A 19 -4.98 9.21 -2.27
N LYS A 20 -4.18 9.62 -1.29
CA LYS A 20 -2.72 9.59 -1.42
C LYS A 20 -2.24 8.17 -1.74
N ALA A 21 -1.15 8.06 -2.50
CA ALA A 21 -0.56 6.78 -2.87
C ALA A 21 -0.22 5.92 -1.64
N GLU A 22 0.24 6.53 -0.55
CA GLU A 22 0.52 5.87 0.73
C GLU A 22 -0.73 5.22 1.35
N GLN A 23 -1.85 5.96 1.36
CA GLN A 23 -3.12 5.43 1.85
C GLN A 23 -3.62 4.30 0.94
N LEU A 24 -3.47 4.46 -0.37
CA LEU A 24 -3.88 3.45 -1.35
C LEU A 24 -3.09 2.14 -1.13
N LEU A 25 -1.78 2.24 -0.90
CA LEU A 25 -0.92 1.10 -0.56
C LEU A 25 -1.37 0.43 0.74
N ALA A 26 -1.62 1.20 1.80
CA ALA A 26 -2.07 0.65 3.08
C ALA A 26 -3.39 -0.12 2.93
N MET A 27 -4.35 0.41 2.15
CA MET A 27 -5.62 -0.27 1.89
C MET A 27 -5.44 -1.52 1.02
N LYS A 28 -4.53 -1.50 0.04
CA LYS A 28 -4.21 -2.67 -0.79
C LYS A 28 -3.63 -3.81 0.04
N ILE A 29 -2.72 -3.51 0.96
CA ILE A 29 -2.13 -4.51 1.86
C ILE A 29 -3.18 -5.06 2.83
N LEU A 30 -4.05 -4.22 3.37
CA LEU A 30 -5.12 -4.67 4.24
C LEU A 30 -6.09 -5.63 3.52
N ALA A 31 -6.49 -5.28 2.30
CA ALA A 31 -7.41 -6.08 1.47
C ALA A 31 -6.73 -7.24 0.73
N SER A 32 -5.41 -7.39 0.86
CA SER A 32 -4.63 -8.35 0.09
C SER A 32 -5.08 -9.79 0.34
N ARG A 33 -5.13 -10.55 -0.75
CA ARG A 33 -5.34 -12.00 -0.74
C ARG A 33 -4.12 -12.62 -1.40
N LEU A 34 -3.48 -13.58 -0.72
CA LEU A 34 -2.29 -14.27 -1.22
C LEU A 34 -2.48 -14.90 -2.62
N GLU A 35 -3.70 -15.26 -2.98
CA GLU A 35 -4.03 -15.89 -4.26
C GLU A 35 -4.19 -14.89 -5.44
N SER A 36 -4.29 -13.59 -5.15
CA SER A 36 -4.64 -12.57 -6.15
C SER A 36 -3.39 -11.90 -6.74
N ALA A 37 -2.96 -12.35 -7.93
CA ALA A 37 -1.82 -11.76 -8.64
C ALA A 37 -2.00 -10.26 -8.93
N LYS A 38 -3.24 -9.77 -9.06
CA LYS A 38 -3.52 -8.35 -9.32
C LYS A 38 -3.15 -7.46 -8.12
N ASP A 39 -3.38 -7.95 -6.91
CA ASP A 39 -3.07 -7.17 -5.70
C ASP A 39 -1.54 -7.06 -5.49
N PHE A 40 -0.79 -8.10 -5.88
CA PHE A 40 0.67 -8.05 -5.92
C PHE A 40 1.19 -7.00 -6.90
N VAL A 41 0.68 -6.99 -8.14
CA VAL A 41 1.11 -6.01 -9.16
C VAL A 41 0.84 -4.58 -8.70
N ASP A 42 -0.36 -4.32 -8.15
CA ASP A 42 -0.71 -3.00 -7.65
C ASP A 42 0.21 -2.56 -6.50
N ALA A 43 0.43 -3.44 -5.52
CA ALA A 43 1.32 -3.16 -4.40
C ALA A 43 2.78 -2.96 -4.84
N TYR A 44 3.24 -3.74 -5.81
CA TYR A 44 4.58 -3.63 -6.39
C TYR A 44 4.80 -2.26 -7.04
N ILE A 45 3.86 -1.83 -7.90
CA ILE A 45 3.92 -0.52 -8.57
C ILE A 45 3.93 0.60 -7.53
N LEU A 46 3.06 0.53 -6.53
CA LEU A 46 2.98 1.54 -5.47
C LEU A 46 4.25 1.60 -4.60
N CYS A 47 4.83 0.45 -4.25
CA CYS A 47 6.10 0.40 -3.53
C CYS A 47 7.24 1.03 -4.33
N LYS A 48 7.28 0.80 -5.66
CA LYS A 48 8.28 1.39 -6.55
C LYS A 48 8.10 2.91 -6.67
N ASP A 49 6.87 3.38 -6.85
CA ASP A 49 6.55 4.82 -6.94
C ASP A 49 6.89 5.56 -5.64
N LEU A 50 6.60 4.96 -4.48
CA LEU A 50 6.91 5.51 -3.16
C LEU A 50 8.37 5.27 -2.72
N LYS A 51 9.17 4.61 -3.56
CA LYS A 51 10.57 4.26 -3.30
C LYS A 51 10.74 3.53 -1.95
N ILE A 52 9.90 2.54 -1.71
CA ILE A 52 9.95 1.72 -0.48
C ILE A 52 10.97 0.61 -0.71
N THR A 53 12.04 0.63 0.07
CA THR A 53 13.15 -0.33 -0.02
C THR A 53 13.24 -1.21 1.23
N THR A 54 12.68 -0.78 2.36
CA THR A 54 12.73 -1.48 3.64
C THR A 54 11.34 -1.81 4.16
N LYS A 55 11.23 -2.96 4.84
CA LYS A 55 10.01 -3.39 5.53
C LYS A 55 9.56 -2.35 6.57
N ASP A 56 10.49 -1.77 7.33
CA ASP A 56 10.14 -0.75 8.33
C ASP A 56 9.51 0.49 7.71
N LYS A 57 10.00 0.92 6.54
CA LYS A 57 9.41 2.06 5.83
C LYS A 57 7.99 1.74 5.36
N LEU A 58 7.76 0.52 4.87
CA LEU A 58 6.42 0.05 4.53
C LEU A 58 5.49 0.06 5.74
N MET A 59 5.93 -0.53 6.86
CA MET A 59 5.15 -0.64 8.08
C MET A 59 4.84 0.73 8.70
N ASN A 60 5.80 1.67 8.66
CA ASN A 60 5.58 3.04 9.10
C ASN A 60 4.48 3.72 8.27
N ILE A 61 4.51 3.58 6.95
CA ILE A 61 3.46 4.12 6.06
C ILE A 61 2.10 3.51 6.38
N ILE A 62 2.02 2.19 6.54
CA ILE A 62 0.75 1.50 6.86
C ILE A 62 0.22 1.98 8.21
N SER A 63 1.09 2.09 9.21
CA SER A 63 0.71 2.48 10.58
C SER A 63 0.07 3.87 10.68
N ASN A 64 0.38 4.77 9.73
CA ASN A 64 -0.23 6.09 9.66
C ASN A 64 -1.73 6.05 9.29
N TYR A 65 -2.18 4.98 8.62
CA TYR A 65 -3.54 4.85 8.10
C TYR A 65 -4.36 3.79 8.83
N ILE A 66 -3.70 2.68 9.23
CA ILE A 66 -4.35 1.48 9.76
C ILE A 66 -3.54 0.97 10.96
N PRO A 67 -4.19 0.61 12.09
CA PRO A 67 -3.51 -0.05 13.20
C PRO A 67 -2.85 -1.37 12.77
N LEU A 68 -1.58 -1.55 13.10
CA LEU A 68 -0.83 -2.76 12.76
C LEU A 68 -1.41 -4.02 13.42
N THR A 69 -2.21 -3.88 14.48
CA THR A 69 -2.91 -4.98 15.16
C THR A 69 -3.94 -5.71 14.29
N ILE A 70 -4.36 -5.10 13.18
CA ILE A 70 -5.33 -5.67 12.24
C ILE A 70 -4.63 -6.51 11.16
N LEU A 71 -3.31 -6.36 10.99
CA LEU A 71 -2.54 -7.17 10.05
C LEU A 71 -2.41 -8.60 10.60
N GLY A 72 -3.14 -9.52 9.97
CA GLY A 72 -3.03 -10.94 10.25
C GLY A 72 -1.84 -11.58 9.56
N GLU A 73 -1.69 -12.88 9.81
CA GLU A 73 -0.63 -13.71 9.23
C GLU A 73 -0.63 -13.68 7.69
N ARG A 74 -1.82 -13.59 7.08
CA ARG A 74 -1.96 -13.51 5.62
C ARG A 74 -1.32 -12.25 5.04
N GLN A 75 -1.58 -11.08 5.65
CA GLN A 75 -1.00 -9.82 5.22
C GLN A 75 0.51 -9.79 5.45
N ILE A 76 0.99 -10.40 6.54
CA ILE A 76 2.42 -10.52 6.81
C ILE A 76 3.11 -11.37 5.74
N ASN A 77 2.51 -12.51 5.36
CA ASN A 77 3.06 -13.34 4.29
C ASN A 77 3.02 -12.64 2.93
N PHE A 78 1.94 -11.90 2.63
CA PHE A 78 1.88 -11.05 1.43
C PHE A 78 3.02 -10.03 1.38
N ILE A 79 3.31 -9.36 2.49
CA ILE A 79 4.43 -8.40 2.58
C ILE A 79 5.78 -9.10 2.35
N LYS A 80 5.98 -10.30 2.89
CA LYS A 80 7.22 -11.07 2.67
C LYS A 80 7.44 -11.36 1.18
N TYR A 81 6.43 -11.93 0.51
CA TYR A 81 6.50 -12.21 -0.93
C TYR A 81 6.67 -10.95 -1.77
N LEU A 82 6.01 -9.85 -1.38
CA LEU A 82 6.18 -8.56 -2.05
C LEU A 82 7.62 -8.05 -1.95
N GLY A 83 8.28 -8.26 -0.80
CA GLY A 83 9.69 -7.94 -0.62
C GLY A 83 10.59 -8.77 -1.54
N GLU A 84 10.35 -10.08 -1.60
CA GLU A 84 11.07 -11.00 -2.51
C GLU A 84 10.95 -10.56 -3.98
N ASP A 85 9.74 -10.23 -4.44
CA ASP A 85 9.48 -9.75 -5.81
C ASP A 85 10.15 -8.41 -6.12
N LEU A 86 10.29 -7.55 -5.10
CA LEU A 86 11.03 -6.28 -5.22
C LEU A 86 12.54 -6.46 -5.12
N GLY A 87 13.04 -7.66 -4.80
CA GLY A 87 14.45 -7.98 -4.62
C GLY A 87 15.02 -7.57 -3.26
N TYR A 88 14.18 -7.42 -2.23
CA TYR A 88 14.57 -7.05 -0.87
C TYR A 88 14.25 -8.17 0.14
N ASP A 89 15.14 -8.39 1.12
CA ASP A 89 14.90 -9.34 2.20
C ASP A 89 13.98 -8.71 3.28
N TRP A 90 12.67 -8.87 3.12
CA TRP A 90 11.65 -8.38 4.07
C TRP A 90 11.17 -9.50 5.00
N LYS A 91 12.07 -10.08 5.81
CA LYS A 91 11.72 -11.07 6.86
C LYS A 91 10.81 -10.50 7.93
#